data_AF-A0A0F7FBH5-F1
#
_entry.id   AF-A0A0F7FBH5-F1
#
_cell.length_a   1.000
_cell.length_b   1.000
_cell.length_c   1.000
_cell.angle_alpha   90.00
_cell.angle_beta   90.00
_cell.angle_gamma   90.00
#
_symmetry.space_group_name_H-M   'P 1'
#
loop_
_entity.id
_entity.type
_entity.pdbx_description
1 polymer ?
#
loop_
_entity_poly.entity_id
_entity_poly.type
_entity_poly.pdbx_seq_one_letter_code
_entity_poly.pdbx_strand_id
1 'polypeptide(L)' 'MLTQYRVIQNDVANGLMIGQVARPYYEDDTEMIIPGIRPETDHHVRKNGEYFKSHFQKEAI' A
#
# COMPACT_ATOMS: atom_id res chain seq x y z
N MET A 1 6.97 -10.33 -11.91
CA MET A 1 6.19 -10.56 -10.67
C MET A 1 5.81 -9.21 -10.13
N LEU A 2 4.57 -8.99 -9.70
CA LEU A 2 4.15 -7.73 -9.09
C LEU A 2 4.78 -7.59 -7.71
N THR A 3 5.29 -6.40 -7.37
CA THR A 3 5.82 -6.10 -6.04
C THR A 3 4.72 -6.28 -5.00
N GLN A 4 5.07 -6.81 -3.83
CA GLN A 4 4.15 -6.92 -2.71
C GLN A 4 4.68 -6.10 -1.53
N TYR A 5 3.76 -5.50 -0.80
CA TYR A 5 4.07 -4.69 0.37
C TYR A 5 3.31 -5.22 1.56
N ARG A 6 4.02 -5.49 2.66
CA ARG A 6 3.38 -5.79 3.93
C ARG A 6 3.02 -4.50 4.64
N VAL A 7 1.78 -4.42 5.09
CA VAL A 7 1.33 -3.35 5.97
C VAL A 7 1.96 -3.55 7.35
N ILE A 8 2.70 -2.55 7.84
CA ILE A 8 3.41 -2.57 9.13
C ILE A 8 2.81 -1.60 10.16
N GLN A 9 1.84 -0.78 9.75
CA GLN A 9 1.08 0.12 10.62
C GLN A 9 -0.40 0.11 10.22
N ASN A 10 -1.30 0.10 11.20
CA ASN A 10 -2.74 0.16 10.96
C ASN A 10 -3.14 1.55 10.44
N ASP A 11 -4.00 1.56 9.43
CA ASP A 11 -4.73 2.75 8.98
C ASP A 11 -6.16 2.33 8.62
N VAL A 12 -7.03 2.35 9.62
CA VAL A 12 -8.42 1.90 9.52
C VAL A 12 -9.22 2.78 8.55
N ALA A 13 -8.89 4.07 8.44
CA ALA A 13 -9.59 4.98 7.53
C ALA A 13 -9.40 4.57 6.06
N ASN A 14 -8.24 3.96 5.76
CA ASN A 14 -7.89 3.47 4.43
C ASN A 14 -7.99 1.94 4.30
N GLY A 15 -8.53 1.25 5.30
CA GLY A 15 -8.72 -0.21 5.26
C GLY A 15 -7.42 -1.02 5.31
N LEU A 16 -6.36 -0.47 5.91
CA LEU A 16 -5.06 -1.13 6.05
C LEU A 16 -4.86 -1.70 7.45
N MET A 17 -4.55 -2.99 7.53
CA MET A 17 -4.31 -3.69 8.79
C MET A 17 -2.91 -4.31 8.82
N ILE A 18 -2.22 -4.22 9.95
CA ILE A 18 -0.87 -4.81 10.12
C ILE A 18 -0.88 -6.28 9.70
N GLY A 19 0.13 -6.67 8.92
CA GLY A 19 0.31 -8.01 8.39
C GLY A 19 -0.42 -8.28 7.07
N GLN A 20 -1.37 -7.42 6.67
CA GLN A 20 -2.01 -7.47 5.37
C GLN A 20 -0.98 -7.30 4.25
N VAL A 21 -1.16 -8.03 3.16
CA VAL A 21 -0.38 -7.83 1.95
C VAL A 21 -1.13 -6.88 1.02
N ALA A 22 -0.57 -5.68 0.85
CA ALA A 22 -0.98 -4.73 -0.16
C ALA A 22 -0.34 -5.14 -1.51
N ARG A 23 -1.21 -5.38 -2.49
CA ARG A 23 -0.82 -5.73 -3.86
C ARG A 23 -1.27 -4.61 -4.79
N PRO A 24 -0.37 -3.70 -5.16
CA PRO A 24 -0.71 -2.66 -6.11
C PRO A 24 -1.11 -3.27 -7.44
N TYR A 25 -2.20 -2.77 -8.02
CA TYR A 25 -2.56 -3.10 -9.40
C TYR A 25 -1.84 -2.14 -10.39
N TYR A 26 -1.31 -1.04 -9.89
CA TYR A 26 -0.43 -0.10 -10.58
C TYR A 26 0.70 0.36 -9.66
N GLU A 27 1.91 0.47 -10.19
CA GLU A 27 3.08 0.96 -9.47
C GLU A 27 4.06 1.61 -10.46
N ASP A 28 4.54 2.81 -10.12
CA ASP A 28 5.67 3.46 -10.79
C ASP A 28 6.73 3.92 -9.78
N ASP A 29 7.67 4.76 -10.22
CA ASP A 29 8.75 5.26 -9.35
C ASP A 29 8.27 6.25 -8.29
N THR A 30 7.06 6.81 -8.43
CA THR A 30 6.53 7.89 -7.61
C THR A 30 5.39 7.45 -6.69
N GLU A 31 4.54 6.53 -7.14
CA GLU A 31 3.37 6.08 -6.42
C GLU A 31 3.04 4.60 -6.66
N MET A 32 2.23 4.06 -5.77
CA MET A 32 1.52 2.81 -5.97
C MET A 32 0.04 3.03 -5.74
N ILE A 33 -0.80 2.30 -6.48
CA ILE A 33 -2.25 2.35 -6.31
C ILE A 33 -2.73 0.97 -5.85
N ILE A 34 -3.38 0.97 -4.69
CA ILE A 34 -3.98 -0.22 -4.09
C ILE A 34 -5.50 -0.02 -3.99
N PRO A 35 -6.29 -1.11 -3.94
CA PRO A 35 -7.72 -1.00 -3.69
C PRO A 35 -7.99 -0.21 -2.42
N GLY A 36 -8.91 0.74 -2.47
CA GLY A 36 -9.38 1.48 -1.31
C GLY A 36 -10.29 0.63 -0.42
N ILE A 37 -10.73 1.22 0.69
CA ILE A 37 -11.62 0.57 1.65
C ILE A 37 -12.99 0.20 1.05
N ARG A 38 -13.43 0.93 0.02
CA ARG A 38 -14.65 0.63 -0.75
C ARG A 38 -14.28 0.21 -2.19
N PRO A 39 -15.09 -0.65 -2.83
CA PRO A 39 -14.84 -1.13 -4.20
C PRO A 39 -14.68 -0.03 -5.24
N GLU A 40 -15.31 1.13 -5.04
CA GLU A 40 -15.30 2.29 -5.93
C GLU A 40 -14.18 3.31 -5.63
N THR A 41 -13.32 3.01 -4.65
CA THR A 41 -12.26 3.93 -4.20
C THR A 41 -10.88 3.37 -4.45
N ASP A 42 -9.97 4.25 -4.82
CA ASP A 42 -8.55 3.94 -4.99
C ASP A 42 -7.73 4.62 -3.90
N HIS A 43 -6.69 3.92 -3.43
CA HIS A 43 -5.75 4.47 -2.48
C HIS A 43 -4.41 4.69 -3.17
N HIS A 44 -4.16 5.96 -3.50
CA HIS A 44 -2.89 6.44 -4.04
C HIS A 44 -1.88 6.65 -2.92
N VAL A 45 -0.77 5.92 -2.97
CA VAL A 45 0.29 5.99 -1.96
C VAL A 45 1.58 6.49 -2.61
N ARG A 46 2.04 7.67 -2.19
CA ARG A 46 3.31 8.26 -2.66
C ARG A 46 4.51 7.55 -2.02
N LYS A 47 5.34 6.89 -2.83
CA LYS A 47 6.44 6.01 -2.37
C LYS A 47 7.58 6.75 -1.68
N ASN A 48 7.76 8.04 -1.96
CA ASN A 48 8.80 8.87 -1.34
C ASN A 48 8.33 9.56 -0.04
N GLY A 49 7.04 9.45 0.31
CA GLY A 49 6.47 10.11 1.48
C GLY A 49 6.68 9.32 2.76
N GLU A 50 6.61 10.03 3.89
CA GLU A 50 6.67 9.41 5.23
C GLU A 50 5.55 8.40 5.46
N TYR A 51 4.36 8.66 4.89
CA TYR A 51 3.24 7.72 4.96
C TYR A 51 3.61 6.34 4.43
N PHE A 52 4.25 6.27 3.25
CA PHE A 52 4.66 4.99 2.67
C PHE A 52 5.69 4.28 3.55
N LYS A 53 6.72 5.02 4.00
CA LYS A 53 7.80 4.48 4.84
C LYS A 53 7.29 3.94 6.18
N SER A 54 6.26 4.55 6.76
CA SER A 54 5.72 4.13 8.06
C SER A 54 4.66 3.02 7.94
N HIS A 55 3.99 2.88 6.80
CA HIS A 55 2.90 1.92 6.62
C HIS A 55 3.28 0.67 5.85
N PHE A 56 4.31 0.71 5.01
CA PHE A 56 4.63 -0.38 4.09
C PHE A 56 6.07 -0.82 4.17
N GLN A 57 6.26 -2.15 4.14
CA GLN A 57 7.55 -2.79 3.96
C GLN A 57 7.51 -3.63 2.69
N LYS A 58 8.49 -3.45 1.79
CA LYS A 58 8.61 -4.29 0.59
C LYS A 58 8.88 -5.74 1.00
N GLU A 59 8.05 -6.66 0.52
CA GLU A 59 8.28 -8.10 0.71
C GLU A 59 9.36 -8.56 -0.27
N ALA A 60 10.38 -9.25 0.24
CA ALA A 60 11.28 -10.02 -0.61
C ALA A 60 10.53 -11.28 -1.09
N ILE A 61 10.50 -11.49 -2.40
CA ILE A 61 9.96 -12.72 -3.03
C ILE A 61 11.09 -13.72 -3.13
#